data_AF-A0A4U9D472-F1
#
_entry.id   AF-A0A4U9D472-F1
#
_cell.length_a   1.000
_cell.length_b   1.000
_cell.length_c   1.000
_cell.angle_alpha   90.00
_cell.angle_beta   90.00
_cell.angle_gamma   90.00
#
_symmetry.space_group_name_H-M   'P 1'
#
loop_
_entity.id
_entity.type
_entity.pdbx_description
1 polymer ?
#
loop_
_entity_poly.entity_id
_entity_poly.type
_entity_poly.pdbx_seq_one_letter_code
_entity_poly.pdbx_strand_id
1 'polypeptide(L)' 'MCGRVCPQDRLCEGSCTLNDEFGAVTIGNIERYINDKAFEWAGVPDLSGVKPVGKTVAIIARARRASPVLTS' A
#
# COMPACT_ATOMS: atom_id res chain seq x y z
N MET A 1 -0.24 -1.07 -4.38
CA MET A 1 -0.98 -0.26 -5.39
C MET A 1 -0.33 1.10 -5.56
N CYS A 2 -0.13 1.85 -4.47
CA CYS A 2 0.44 3.20 -4.48
C CYS A 2 1.76 3.29 -5.26
N GLY A 3 2.74 2.43 -4.98
CA GLY A 3 4.00 2.37 -5.77
C GLY A 3 3.87 2.13 -7.30
N ARG A 4 2.70 1.72 -7.83
CA ARG A 4 2.48 1.48 -9.27
C ARG A 4 1.63 2.55 -9.99
N VAL A 5 0.80 3.29 -9.24
CA VAL A 5 -0.18 4.23 -9.82
C VAL A 5 0.02 5.67 -9.33
N CYS A 6 0.82 5.85 -8.29
CA CYS A 6 1.12 7.17 -7.75
C CYS A 6 1.85 8.00 -8.82
N PRO A 7 1.43 9.25 -9.09
CA PRO A 7 2.21 10.19 -9.89
C PRO A 7 3.45 10.63 -9.07
N GLN A 8 4.48 9.80 -9.12
CA GLN A 8 5.65 9.90 -8.23
C GLN A 8 6.39 11.23 -8.38
N ASP A 9 6.48 11.71 -9.61
CA ASP A 9 7.07 12.98 -10.03
C ASP A 9 6.44 14.22 -9.37
N ARG A 10 5.16 14.13 -8.99
CA ARG A 10 4.40 15.25 -8.39
C ARG A 10 4.19 15.12 -6.89
N LEU A 11 4.58 14.00 -6.29
CA LEU A 11 4.36 13.72 -4.87
C LEU A 11 5.71 13.44 -4.18
N CYS A 12 5.93 12.20 -3.77
CA CYS A 12 7.06 11.82 -2.93
C CYS A 12 8.41 12.08 -3.61
N GLU A 13 8.55 11.78 -4.91
CA GLU A 13 9.81 11.96 -5.63
C GLU A 13 10.02 13.42 -6.05
N GLY A 14 8.93 14.14 -6.37
CA GLY A 14 8.97 15.58 -6.65
C GLY A 14 9.36 16.45 -5.45
N SER A 15 9.15 15.97 -4.22
CA SER A 15 9.55 16.66 -2.99
C SER A 15 10.90 16.16 -2.43
N CYS A 16 11.64 15.33 -3.17
CA CYS A 16 12.91 14.78 -2.72
C CYS A 16 13.99 15.87 -2.70
N THR A 17 14.61 16.12 -1.54
CA THR A 17 15.65 17.15 -1.38
C THR A 17 16.92 16.88 -2.19
N LEU A 18 17.12 15.64 -2.66
CA LEU A 18 18.26 15.24 -3.48
C LEU A 18 17.99 15.40 -4.99
N ASN A 19 16.75 15.76 -5.37
CA ASN A 19 16.32 15.80 -6.77
C ASN A 19 17.13 16.80 -7.61
N ASP A 20 17.52 17.93 -7.03
CA ASP A 20 18.18 19.02 -7.76
C ASP A 20 19.65 18.71 -8.13
N GLU A 21 20.34 17.85 -7.37
CA GLU A 21 21.77 17.54 -7.58
C GLU A 21 22.02 16.12 -8.10
N PHE A 22 21.22 15.13 -7.70
CA PHE A 22 21.45 13.71 -8.00
C PHE A 22 20.28 13.03 -8.70
N GLY A 23 19.16 13.74 -8.88
CA GLY A 23 17.88 13.17 -9.28
C GLY A 23 17.12 12.57 -8.08
N ALA A 24 15.80 12.54 -8.17
CA ALA A 24 14.96 12.05 -7.09
C ALA A 24 15.21 10.56 -6.83
N VAL A 25 15.20 10.19 -5.55
CA VAL A 25 15.17 8.78 -5.15
C VAL A 25 13.87 8.16 -5.67
N THR A 26 13.97 6.99 -6.32
CA THR A 26 12.79 6.24 -6.82
C THR A 26 12.02 5.55 -5.69
N ILE A 27 11.41 6.36 -4.82
CA ILE A 27 10.63 5.95 -3.64
C ILE A 27 9.50 4.99 -4.05
N GLY A 28 8.84 5.25 -5.18
CA GLY A 28 7.74 4.41 -5.66
C GLY A 28 8.13 2.97 -5.95
N ASN A 29 9.29 2.79 -6.58
CA ASN A 29 9.83 1.46 -6.88
C ASN A 29 10.27 0.72 -5.62
N ILE A 30 10.86 1.43 -4.66
CA ILE A 30 11.25 0.86 -3.37
C ILE A 30 10.01 0.39 -2.59
N GLU A 31 8.98 1.23 -2.51
CA GLU A 31 7.71 0.89 -1.84
C GLU A 31 7.06 -0.35 -2.48
N ARG A 32 7.07 -0.44 -3.81
CA ARG A 32 6.58 -1.62 -4.51
C ARG A 32 7.40 -2.85 -4.14
N TYR A 33 8.73 -2.77 -4.24
CA TYR A 33 9.60 -3.91 -4.02
C TYR A 33 9.45 -4.48 -2.60
N ILE A 34 9.45 -3.60 -1.59
CA ILE A 34 9.29 -4.01 -0.19
C ILE A 34 7.93 -4.66 0.02
N ASN A 35 6.85 -4.08 -0.51
CA ASN A 35 5.51 -4.65 -0.38
C ASN A 35 5.37 -5.99 -1.10
N ASP A 36 5.83 -6.09 -2.34
CA ASP A 36 5.77 -7.34 -3.12
C ASP A 36 6.58 -8.44 -2.39
N LYS A 37 7.76 -8.12 -1.82
CA LYS A 37 8.56 -9.05 -1.00
C LYS A 37 7.93 -9.41 0.35
N ALA A 38 7.29 -8.45 1.02
CA ALA A 38 6.59 -8.70 2.27
C ALA A 38 5.43 -9.70 2.06
N PHE A 39 4.69 -9.57 0.95
CA PHE A 39 3.66 -10.54 0.59
C PHE A 39 4.23 -11.93 0.24
N GLU A 40 5.40 -12.00 -0.40
CA GLU A 40 6.07 -13.28 -0.70
C GLU A 40 6.56 -14.00 0.57
N TRP A 41 7.09 -13.28 1.55
CA TRP A 41 7.76 -13.87 2.73
C TRP A 41 6.87 -14.02 3.95
N ALA A 42 6.06 -13.01 4.26
CA ALA A 42 5.32 -12.91 5.52
C ALA A 42 3.81 -13.03 5.34
N GLY A 43 3.31 -12.97 4.10
CA GLY A 43 1.87 -13.02 3.83
C GLY A 43 1.11 -11.85 4.44
N VAL A 44 -0.16 -12.06 4.77
CA VAL A 44 -1.03 -11.03 5.36
C VAL A 44 -0.68 -10.88 6.85
N PRO A 45 -0.58 -9.64 7.38
CA PRO A 45 -0.26 -9.42 8.80
C PRO A 45 -1.28 -10.07 9.73
N ASP A 46 -0.80 -10.60 10.87
CA ASP A 46 -1.64 -11.14 11.92
C ASP A 46 -2.43 -10.01 12.62
N LEU A 47 -3.74 -10.17 12.68
CA LEU A 47 -4.68 -9.24 13.32
C LEU A 47 -5.28 -9.81 14.61
N SER A 48 -4.71 -10.91 15.15
CA SER A 48 -5.19 -11.57 16.38
C SER A 48 -5.27 -10.64 17.61
N GLY A 49 -4.45 -9.59 17.66
CA GLY A 49 -4.47 -8.58 18.72
C GLY A 49 -5.63 -7.57 18.65
N VAL A 50 -6.42 -7.59 17.58
CA VAL A 50 -7.53 -6.64 17.39
C VAL A 50 -8.75 -7.10 18.18
N LYS A 51 -9.18 -6.28 19.16
CA LYS A 51 -10.39 -6.56 19.95
C LYS A 51 -11.66 -6.18 19.16
N PRO A 52 -12.65 -7.07 19.02
CA PRO A 52 -13.91 -6.74 18.38
C PRO A 52 -14.68 -5.68 19.20
N VAL A 53 -15.22 -4.67 18.51
CA VAL A 53 -15.89 -3.51 19.13
C VAL A 53 -17.41 -3.71 19.27
N GLY A 54 -17.95 -4.85 18.82
CA GLY A 54 -19.38 -5.19 18.92
C GLY A 54 -20.30 -4.30 18.07
N LYS A 55 -19.76 -3.55 17.11
CA LYS A 55 -20.51 -2.66 16.22
C LYS A 55 -20.68 -3.30 14.85
N THR A 56 -21.89 -3.21 14.29
CA THR A 56 -22.19 -3.66 12.91
C THR A 56 -22.07 -2.48 11.95
N VAL A 57 -21.31 -2.65 10.86
CA VAL A 57 -21.09 -1.64 9.83
C VAL A 57 -21.36 -2.25 8.46
N ALA A 58 -22.17 -1.58 7.64
CA ALA A 58 -22.39 -1.98 6.24
C ALA A 58 -21.47 -1.16 5.32
N ILE A 59 -20.74 -1.85 4.43
CA ILE A 59 -19.86 -1.22 3.43
C ILE A 59 -20.48 -1.43 2.05
N ILE A 60 -20.81 -0.34 1.36
CA ILE A 60 -21.21 -0.37 -0.05
C ILE A 60 -19.95 -0.07 -0.87
N ALA A 61 -19.37 -1.10 -1.48
CA ALA A 61 -18.16 -0.97 -2.32
C ALA A 61 -18.44 -1.31 -3.79
N ARG A 62 -17.82 -0.57 -4.71
CA ARG A 62 -17.71 -0.95 -6.13
C ARG A 62 -16.31 -1.51 -6.38
N ALA A 63 -16.20 -2.82 -6.53
CA ALA A 63 -14.92 -3.47 -6.82
C ALA A 63 -14.70 -3.62 -8.35
N ARG A 64 -13.49 -3.34 -8.84
CA ARG A 64 -13.04 -3.82 -10.17
C ARG A 64 -12.48 -5.25 -10.17
N ARG A 65 -12.38 -5.90 -9.00
CA ARG A 65 -12.24 -7.35 -8.77
C ARG A 65 -12.21 -7.58 -7.26
N ALA A 66 -12.91 -8.60 -6.78
CA ALA A 66 -12.90 -8.96 -5.36
C ALA A 66 -11.60 -9.71 -4.99
N SER A 67 -11.01 -9.33 -3.86
CA SER A 67 -10.01 -10.13 -3.15
C SER A 67 -10.74 -11.02 -2.14
N PRO A 68 -10.40 -12.33 -2.01
CA PRO A 68 -11.13 -13.27 -1.16
C PRO A 68 -10.99 -13.04 0.36
N VAL A 69 -10.28 -12.01 0.80
CA VAL A 69 -9.98 -11.75 2.23
C VAL A 69 -11.18 -11.19 3.01
N LEU A 70 -12.27 -10.78 2.35
CA LEU A 70 -13.44 -10.18 3.02
C LEU A 70 -14.59 -11.15 3.30
N THR A 71 -14.40 -12.46 3.10
CA THR A 71 -15.41 -13.49 3.43
C THR A 71 -14.85 -14.50 4.44
N SER A 72 -14.62 -14.06 5.68
CA SER A 72 -14.52 -14.92 6.86
C SER A 72 -14.79 -14.11 8.11
#